data_AF-A0A3D9RTD8-F1
#
_entry.id   AF-A0A3D9RTD8-F1
#
_cell.length_a   1.000
_cell.length_b   1.000
_cell.length_c   1.000
_cell.angle_alpha   90.00
_cell.angle_beta   90.00
_cell.angle_gamma   90.00
#
_symmetry.space_group_name_H-M   'P 1'
#
loop_
_entity.id
_entity.type
_entity.pdbx_description
1 polymer ?
#
loop_
_entity_poly.entity_id
_entity_poly.type
_entity_poly.pdbx_seq_one_letter_code
_entity_poly.pdbx_strand_id
1 'polypeptide(L)'
;MKRTALVQIRVNNDISKKIYGQFLDEVDKITVLPTGLEVTTDVATTGFIELLRLLETEHINHSVIESREYTKQELKEAAFFHVGVLYPWEHDVLKDAEYHGTKYIKNPRCERCGKVQASKLMLDVKKIGKRHFVHIRPELIITEYAKGVIESNQLSWL
;
A
#
# COMPACT_ATOMS: atom_id res chain seq x y z
N MET A 1 10.51 -14.36 -14.71
CA MET A 1 10.39 -12.88 -14.62
C MET A 1 10.52 -12.54 -13.15
N LYS A 2 11.53 -11.75 -12.78
CA LYS A 2 11.83 -11.44 -11.38
C LYS A 2 10.86 -10.37 -10.87
N ARG A 3 10.13 -10.67 -9.79
CA ARG A 3 9.25 -9.72 -9.09
C ARG A 3 9.92 -9.44 -7.75
N THR A 4 10.22 -8.18 -7.47
CA THR A 4 11.00 -7.82 -6.28
C THR A 4 10.09 -7.14 -5.28
N ALA A 5 9.98 -7.71 -4.08
CA ALA A 5 9.31 -7.10 -2.96
C ALA A 5 10.29 -6.30 -2.10
N LEU A 6 9.83 -5.13 -1.67
CA LEU A 6 10.44 -4.30 -0.63
C LEU A 6 9.54 -4.37 0.61
N VAL A 7 9.99 -5.06 1.64
CA VAL A 7 9.28 -5.22 2.92
C VAL A 7 9.87 -4.25 3.94
N GLN A 8 9.08 -3.26 4.33
CA GLN A 8 9.44 -2.32 5.39
C GLN A 8 8.85 -2.79 6.72
N ILE A 9 9.71 -3.04 7.69
CA ILE A 9 9.37 -3.65 8.98
C ILE A 9 9.67 -2.63 10.09
N ARG A 10 8.66 -2.28 10.89
CA ARG A 10 8.81 -1.29 11.98
C ARG A 10 8.87 -1.99 13.32
N VAL A 11 10.06 -2.09 13.90
CA VAL A 11 10.34 -2.88 15.10
C VAL A 11 11.46 -2.24 15.93
N ASN A 12 11.61 -2.70 17.18
CA ASN A 12 12.73 -2.32 18.03
C ASN A 12 14.04 -3.01 17.59
N ASN A 13 15.16 -2.64 18.23
CA ASN A 13 16.49 -3.11 17.86
C ASN A 13 16.68 -4.62 18.07
N ASP A 14 16.04 -5.20 19.09
CA ASP A 14 16.19 -6.63 19.41
C ASP A 14 15.52 -7.51 18.36
N ILE A 15 14.28 -7.16 17.97
CA ILE A 15 13.56 -7.85 16.90
C ILE A 15 14.25 -7.62 15.54
N SER A 16 14.78 -6.42 15.30
CA SER A 16 15.56 -6.14 14.08
C SER A 16 16.78 -7.07 13.97
N LYS A 17 17.51 -7.29 15.06
CA LYS A 17 18.66 -8.20 15.07
C LYS A 17 18.25 -9.67 14.87
N LYS A 18 17.12 -10.10 15.44
CA LYS A 18 16.56 -11.45 15.23
C LYS A 18 16.25 -11.68 13.75
N ILE A 19 15.50 -10.77 13.13
CA ILE A 19 15.13 -10.86 11.71
C ILE A 19 16.39 -10.79 10.83
N TYR A 20 17.31 -9.87 11.10
CA TYR A 20 18.56 -9.76 10.36
C TYR A 20 19.36 -11.08 10.41
N GLY A 21 19.56 -11.65 11.59
CA GLY A 21 20.33 -12.87 11.75
C GLY A 21 19.67 -14.10 11.13
N GLN A 22 18.34 -14.16 11.11
CA GLN A 22 17.60 -15.29 10.54
C GLN A 22 17.54 -15.24 9.01
N PHE A 23 17.43 -14.06 8.41
CA PHE A 23 17.12 -13.94 6.98
C PHE A 23 18.26 -13.36 6.12
N LEU A 24 19.42 -13.01 6.69
CA LEU A 24 20.52 -12.37 5.95
C LEU A 24 20.90 -13.12 4.67
N ASP A 25 20.90 -14.44 4.71
CA ASP A 25 21.32 -15.31 3.60
C ASP A 25 20.13 -15.81 2.75
N GLU A 26 18.88 -15.55 3.19
CA GLU A 26 17.67 -16.04 2.54
C GLU A 26 16.97 -14.99 1.68
N VAL A 27 17.41 -13.74 1.77
CA VAL A 27 16.84 -12.58 1.05
C VAL A 27 17.93 -11.84 0.29
N ASP A 28 17.54 -11.13 -0.77
CA ASP A 28 18.52 -10.45 -1.63
C ASP A 28 19.29 -9.33 -0.89
N LYS A 29 18.62 -8.59 0.01
CA LYS A 29 19.22 -7.47 0.75
C LYS A 29 18.43 -7.13 2.01
N ILE A 30 19.14 -6.86 3.11
CA ILE A 30 18.58 -6.24 4.31
C ILE A 30 19.28 -4.90 4.58
N THR A 31 18.50 -3.84 4.73
CA THR A 31 18.97 -2.51 5.13
C THR A 31 18.44 -2.20 6.53
N VAL A 32 19.33 -1.86 7.46
CA VAL A 32 18.96 -1.45 8.81
C VAL A 32 18.64 0.04 8.80
N LEU A 33 17.46 0.40 9.30
CA LEU A 33 16.98 1.78 9.39
C LEU A 33 16.82 2.17 10.87
N PRO A 34 16.85 3.47 11.22
CA PRO A 34 16.57 3.92 12.58
C PRO A 34 15.22 3.46 13.14
N THR A 35 14.26 3.16 12.25
CA THR A 35 12.90 2.74 12.60
C THR A 35 12.65 1.23 12.48
N GLY A 36 13.67 0.43 12.12
CA GLY A 36 13.53 -1.02 11.93
C GLY A 36 14.35 -1.55 10.76
N LEU A 37 13.73 -2.30 9.86
CA LEU A 37 14.39 -2.95 8.72
C LEU A 37 13.68 -2.66 7.40
N GLU A 38 14.45 -2.68 6.32
CA GLU A 38 13.95 -2.74 4.96
C GLU A 38 14.58 -3.94 4.26
N VAL A 39 13.75 -4.90 3.86
CA VAL A 39 14.18 -6.15 3.21
C VAL A 39 13.78 -6.10 1.75
N THR A 40 14.73 -6.29 0.84
CA THR A 40 14.47 -6.47 -0.59
C THR A 40 14.69 -7.92 -0.95
N THR A 41 13.74 -8.55 -1.65
CA THR A 41 13.87 -9.94 -2.08
C THR A 41 12.97 -10.26 -3.27
N ASP A 42 13.27 -11.34 -3.99
CA ASP A 42 12.36 -11.90 -4.99
C ASP A 42 11.16 -12.59 -4.31
N VAL A 43 9.95 -12.27 -4.74
CA VAL A 43 8.70 -12.83 -4.19
C VAL A 43 8.60 -14.35 -4.36
N ALA A 44 9.36 -14.93 -5.29
CA ALA A 44 9.37 -16.37 -5.52
C ALA A 44 10.31 -17.15 -4.56
N THR A 45 11.09 -16.45 -3.73
CA THR A 45 12.05 -17.09 -2.81
C THR A 45 11.37 -17.65 -1.57
N THR A 46 11.92 -18.74 -1.02
CA THR A 46 11.47 -19.29 0.26
C THR A 46 11.65 -18.27 1.39
N GLY A 47 12.76 -17.52 1.39
CA GLY A 47 13.02 -16.48 2.38
C GLY A 47 11.95 -15.39 2.42
N PHE A 48 11.35 -15.02 1.27
CA PHE A 48 10.22 -14.08 1.24
C PHE A 48 8.98 -14.65 1.95
N ILE A 49 8.61 -15.89 1.63
CA ILE A 49 7.43 -16.56 2.18
C ILE A 49 7.59 -16.75 3.70
N GLU A 50 8.77 -17.18 4.14
CA GLU A 50 9.07 -17.40 5.55
C GLU A 50 9.15 -16.09 6.34
N LEU A 51 9.70 -15.03 5.75
CA LEU A 51 9.68 -13.68 6.33
C LEU A 51 8.25 -13.20 6.57
N LEU A 52 7.38 -13.26 5.55
CA LEU A 52 5.99 -12.83 5.69
C LEU A 52 5.26 -13.65 6.76
N ARG A 53 5.45 -14.98 6.76
CA ARG A 53 4.84 -15.85 7.76
C ARG A 53 5.29 -15.50 9.19
N LEU A 54 6.57 -15.19 9.39
CA LEU A 54 7.07 -14.75 10.70
C LEU A 54 6.40 -13.43 11.11
N LEU A 55 6.36 -12.45 10.19
CA LEU A 55 5.76 -11.14 10.48
C LEU A 55 4.27 -11.24 10.83
N GLU A 56 3.52 -12.11 10.15
CA GLU A 56 2.13 -12.40 10.46
C GLU A 56 1.96 -13.10 11.81
N THR A 57 2.76 -14.15 12.05
CA THR A 57 2.68 -14.98 13.28
C THR A 57 3.01 -14.16 14.53
N GLU A 58 4.00 -13.27 14.43
CA GLU A 58 4.46 -12.41 15.52
C GLU A 58 3.69 -11.07 15.58
N HIS A 59 2.67 -10.89 14.73
CA HIS A 59 1.87 -9.67 14.61
C HIS A 59 2.71 -8.39 14.44
N ILE A 60 3.77 -8.47 13.64
CA ILE A 60 4.68 -7.37 13.38
C ILE A 60 4.14 -6.50 12.25
N ASN A 61 3.98 -5.21 12.54
CA ASN A 61 3.58 -4.21 11.55
C ASN A 61 4.64 -4.09 10.44
N HIS A 62 4.20 -4.32 9.21
CA HIS A 62 5.03 -4.22 8.03
C HIS A 62 4.22 -3.67 6.85
N SER A 63 4.93 -3.18 5.83
CA SER A 63 4.35 -2.83 4.54
C SER A 63 5.18 -3.45 3.42
N VAL A 64 4.51 -4.02 2.42
CA VAL A 64 5.15 -4.63 1.26
C VAL A 64 4.90 -3.74 0.04
N ILE A 65 5.97 -3.40 -0.67
CA ILE A 65 5.93 -2.68 -1.94
C ILE A 65 6.51 -3.61 -3.00
N GLU A 66 5.69 -4.07 -3.94
CA GLU A 66 6.18 -4.85 -5.07
C GLU A 66 6.66 -3.91 -6.18
N SER A 67 7.83 -4.23 -6.71
CA SER A 67 8.34 -3.69 -7.96
C SER A 67 8.48 -4.83 -8.97
N ARG A 68 7.97 -4.58 -10.17
CA ARG A 68 8.11 -5.48 -11.32
C ARG A 68 8.50 -4.64 -12.51
N GLU A 69 9.52 -5.09 -13.22
CA GLU A 69 9.81 -4.58 -14.55
C GLU A 69 8.94 -5.31 -15.56
N TYR A 70 8.09 -4.56 -16.26
CA TYR A 70 7.35 -5.07 -17.41
C TYR A 70 8.27 -5.17 -18.61
N THR A 71 8.21 -6.28 -19.33
CA THR A 71 8.92 -6.41 -20.59
C THR A 71 8.36 -5.44 -21.62
N LYS A 72 9.18 -5.08 -22.62
CA LYS A 72 8.73 -4.26 -23.76
C LYS A 72 7.55 -4.89 -24.50
N GLN A 73 7.46 -6.22 -24.52
CA GLN A 73 6.36 -6.96 -25.12
C GLN A 73 5.08 -6.77 -24.31
N GLU A 74 5.13 -6.98 -22.99
CA GLU A 74 3.98 -6.79 -22.10
C GLU A 74 3.48 -5.34 -22.10
N LEU A 75 4.37 -4.35 -22.17
CA LEU A 75 3.96 -2.95 -22.30
C LEU A 75 3.31 -2.65 -23.66
N LYS A 76 3.68 -3.36 -24.72
CA LYS A 76 3.04 -3.23 -26.05
C LYS A 76 1.69 -3.93 -26.11
N GLU A 77 1.57 -5.06 -25.41
CA GLU A 77 0.35 -5.87 -25.34
C GLU A 77 -0.62 -5.36 -24.26
N ALA A 78 -0.14 -4.58 -23.29
CA ALA A 78 -0.95 -3.91 -22.31
C ALA A 78 -1.87 -2.90 -23.00
N ALA A 79 -3.17 -3.19 -23.00
CA ALA A 79 -4.16 -2.19 -23.30
C ALA A 79 -4.15 -1.15 -22.16
N PHE A 80 -3.57 0.01 -22.43
CA PHE A 80 -3.60 1.13 -21.48
C PHE A 80 -5.03 1.65 -21.38
N PHE A 81 -5.59 1.63 -20.17
CA PHE A 81 -6.88 2.26 -19.90
C PHE A 81 -6.68 3.43 -18.95
N HIS A 82 -7.15 4.61 -19.37
CA HIS A 82 -7.25 5.76 -18.49
C HIS A 82 -8.46 5.57 -17.58
N VAL A 83 -8.22 5.43 -16.28
CA VAL A 83 -9.29 5.42 -15.28
C VAL A 83 -9.42 6.83 -14.69
N GLY A 84 -10.48 7.53 -15.09
CA GLY A 84 -10.87 8.78 -14.43
C GLY A 84 -11.49 8.48 -13.07
N VAL A 85 -10.81 8.87 -11.99
CA VAL A 85 -11.31 8.72 -10.62
C VAL A 85 -11.85 10.06 -10.13
N LEU A 86 -13.09 10.05 -9.67
CA LEU A 86 -13.85 11.26 -9.33
C LEU A 86 -13.75 11.57 -7.84
N TYR A 87 -13.93 12.84 -7.48
CA TYR A 87 -14.11 13.22 -6.07
C TYR A 87 -15.57 12.96 -5.67
N PRO A 88 -15.83 12.40 -4.47
CA PRO A 88 -17.20 12.21 -4.00
C PRO A 88 -17.99 13.54 -3.85
N TRP A 89 -17.30 14.68 -3.88
CA TRP A 89 -17.84 16.03 -3.66
C TRP A 89 -17.89 16.88 -4.94
N GLU A 90 -17.94 16.24 -6.11
CA GLU A 90 -17.81 16.77 -7.47
C GLU A 90 -18.42 18.14 -7.82
N HIS A 91 -19.38 18.66 -7.04
CA HIS A 91 -20.02 19.95 -7.28
C HIS A 91 -19.14 21.14 -6.91
N ASP A 92 -18.17 20.98 -6.01
CA ASP A 92 -17.26 22.05 -5.61
C ASP A 92 -15.87 21.49 -5.28
N VAL A 93 -14.93 21.72 -6.19
CA VAL A 93 -13.56 21.19 -6.12
C VAL A 93 -12.78 21.71 -4.89
N LEU A 94 -13.28 22.76 -4.22
CA LEU A 94 -12.69 23.32 -3.01
C LEU A 94 -13.27 22.72 -1.72
N LYS A 95 -14.37 21.95 -1.82
CA LYS A 95 -15.01 21.28 -0.68
C LYS A 95 -14.59 19.82 -0.63
N ASP A 96 -13.59 19.54 0.20
CA ASP A 96 -13.05 18.22 0.43
C ASP A 96 -13.67 17.56 1.68
N ALA A 97 -13.16 16.38 2.06
CA ALA A 97 -13.62 15.68 3.24
C ALA A 97 -13.45 16.50 4.54
N GLU A 98 -12.48 17.42 4.59
CA GLU A 98 -12.23 18.31 5.73
C GLU A 98 -13.34 19.36 5.89
N TYR A 99 -13.78 19.95 4.78
CA TYR A 99 -14.96 20.84 4.75
C TYR A 99 -16.21 20.16 5.33
N HIS A 100 -16.37 18.85 5.12
CA HIS A 100 -17.54 18.10 5.57
C HIS A 100 -17.38 17.43 6.95
N GLY A 101 -16.33 17.80 7.69
CA GLY A 101 -16.16 17.43 9.10
C GLY A 101 -15.15 16.31 9.37
N THR A 102 -14.47 15.80 8.34
CA THR A 102 -13.32 14.90 8.55
C THR A 102 -12.16 15.71 9.12
N LYS A 103 -11.65 15.33 10.29
CA LYS A 103 -10.54 16.02 10.95
C LYS A 103 -9.21 15.38 10.56
N TYR A 104 -8.25 16.21 10.18
CA TYR A 104 -6.87 15.80 9.95
C TYR A 104 -5.94 16.48 10.95
N ILE A 105 -4.91 15.75 11.41
CA ILE A 105 -3.81 16.30 12.22
C ILE A 105 -2.58 16.45 11.34
N LYS A 106 -1.80 17.52 11.58
CA LYS A 106 -0.52 17.70 10.89
C LYS A 106 0.44 16.58 11.29
N ASN A 107 0.99 15.89 10.31
CA ASN A 107 2.01 14.88 10.50
C ASN A 107 3.21 15.20 9.58
N PRO A 108 4.33 15.67 10.13
CA PRO A 108 5.52 15.98 9.34
C PRO A 108 6.16 14.74 8.70
N ARG A 109 5.77 13.52 9.10
CA ARG A 109 6.19 12.26 8.46
C ARG A 109 5.34 11.89 7.25
N CYS A 110 4.28 12.63 6.94
CA CYS A 110 3.51 12.43 5.73
C CYS A 110 4.11 13.28 4.60
N GLU A 111 4.96 12.68 3.78
CA GLU A 111 5.77 13.37 2.75
C GLU A 111 4.94 14.03 1.64
N ARG A 112 3.68 13.64 1.44
CA ARG A 112 2.84 14.13 0.34
C ARG A 112 1.85 15.22 0.73
N CYS A 113 1.20 15.10 1.89
CA CYS A 113 0.16 16.03 2.30
C CYS A 113 0.34 16.59 3.71
N GLY A 114 1.35 16.12 4.47
CA GLY A 114 1.63 16.60 5.82
C GLY A 114 0.49 16.41 6.81
N LYS A 115 -0.48 15.53 6.51
CA LYS A 115 -1.73 15.35 7.26
C LYS A 115 -2.01 13.86 7.46
N VAL A 116 -2.62 13.50 8.60
CA VAL A 116 -3.17 12.16 8.88
C VAL A 116 -4.58 12.32 9.42
N GLN A 117 -5.51 11.47 8.98
CA GLN A 117 -6.90 11.51 9.43
C GLN A 117 -7.00 11.13 10.92
N ALA A 118 -7.72 11.94 11.70
CA ALA A 118 -7.91 11.78 13.14
C ALA A 118 -9.38 11.57 13.56
N SER A 119 -10.32 11.68 12.62
CA SER A 119 -11.73 11.35 12.83
C SER A 119 -12.20 10.25 11.89
N LYS A 120 -13.49 9.89 12.00
CA LYS A 120 -14.17 9.15 10.94
C LYS A 120 -14.19 9.98 9.66
N LEU A 121 -14.06 9.29 8.54
CA LEU A 121 -14.17 9.87 7.21
C LEU A 121 -15.65 10.15 6.92
N MET A 122 -15.96 11.40 6.62
CA MET A 122 -17.29 11.82 6.20
C MET A 122 -17.35 11.74 4.68
N LEU A 123 -18.36 11.06 4.12
CA LEU A 123 -18.53 10.87 2.67
C LEU A 123 -19.99 11.09 2.26
N ASP A 124 -20.22 11.72 1.12
CA ASP A 124 -21.53 11.68 0.46
C ASP A 124 -21.64 10.40 -0.39
N VAL A 125 -22.12 9.33 0.23
CA VAL A 125 -22.30 8.02 -0.43
C VAL A 125 -23.29 8.05 -1.59
N LYS A 126 -24.23 9.02 -1.62
CA LYS A 126 -25.17 9.17 -2.73
C LYS A 126 -24.47 9.64 -4.00
N LYS A 127 -23.40 10.42 -3.85
CA LYS A 127 -22.59 10.96 -4.96
C LYS A 127 -21.58 9.95 -5.50
N ILE A 128 -21.14 9.01 -4.67
CA ILE A 128 -20.36 7.85 -5.12
C ILE A 128 -21.18 7.01 -6.11
N GLY A 129 -22.50 6.94 -5.93
CA GLY A 129 -23.41 6.34 -6.90
C GLY A 129 -23.04 4.89 -7.24
N LYS A 130 -22.90 4.59 -8.54
CA LYS A 130 -22.45 3.28 -9.05
C LYS A 130 -20.93 3.19 -9.25
N ARG A 131 -20.17 4.17 -8.76
CA ARG A 131 -18.71 4.20 -8.97
C ARG A 131 -18.02 3.22 -8.01
N HIS A 132 -16.98 2.59 -8.53
CA HIS A 132 -16.19 1.59 -7.81
C HIS A 132 -14.89 2.14 -7.24
N PHE A 133 -14.44 3.28 -7.77
CA PHE A 133 -13.22 3.99 -7.40
C PHE A 133 -13.56 5.47 -7.24
N VAL A 134 -13.21 6.07 -6.09
CA VAL A 134 -13.30 7.52 -5.85
C VAL A 134 -12.05 8.02 -5.14
N HIS A 135 -11.68 9.28 -5.37
CA HIS A 135 -10.44 9.86 -4.86
C HIS A 135 -10.71 10.92 -3.80
N ILE A 136 -9.92 10.91 -2.73
CA ILE A 136 -9.90 11.94 -1.69
C ILE A 136 -8.46 12.14 -1.30
N ARG A 137 -7.81 13.23 -1.68
CA ARG A 137 -6.36 13.39 -1.46
C ARG A 137 -5.98 13.19 0.02
N PRO A 138 -4.99 12.34 0.35
CA PRO A 138 -4.15 11.52 -0.54
C PRO A 138 -4.70 10.11 -0.84
N GLU A 139 -5.83 9.75 -0.26
CA GLU A 139 -6.47 8.45 -0.24
C GLU A 139 -7.23 8.10 -1.53
N LEU A 140 -7.32 6.80 -1.80
CA LEU A 140 -8.16 6.22 -2.84
C LEU A 140 -9.15 5.29 -2.15
N ILE A 141 -10.44 5.49 -2.42
CA ILE A 141 -11.51 4.68 -1.85
C ILE A 141 -11.99 3.74 -2.94
N ILE A 142 -12.07 2.46 -2.60
CA ILE A 142 -12.61 1.41 -3.45
C ILE A 142 -13.81 0.76 -2.77
N THR A 143 -14.82 0.41 -3.55
CA THR A 143 -15.96 -0.38 -3.02
C THR A 143 -15.54 -1.82 -2.76
N GLU A 144 -16.22 -2.52 -1.83
CA GLU A 144 -15.99 -3.95 -1.57
C GLU A 144 -16.15 -4.81 -2.83
N TYR A 145 -17.07 -4.46 -3.73
CA TYR A 145 -17.19 -5.15 -5.02
C TYR A 145 -15.91 -5.03 -5.86
N ALA A 146 -15.37 -3.80 -5.98
CA ALA A 146 -14.15 -3.56 -6.73
C ALA A 146 -12.95 -4.30 -6.13
N LYS A 147 -12.85 -4.29 -4.81
CA LYS A 147 -11.87 -5.07 -4.06
C LYS A 147 -12.01 -6.57 -4.39
N GLY A 148 -13.22 -7.12 -4.32
CA GLY A 148 -13.49 -8.51 -4.66
C GLY A 148 -13.13 -8.87 -6.11
N VAL A 149 -13.35 -7.96 -7.09
CA VAL A 149 -12.89 -8.16 -8.47
C VAL A 149 -11.36 -8.19 -8.55
N ILE A 150 -10.67 -7.28 -7.86
CA ILE A 150 -9.21 -7.24 -7.84
C ILE A 150 -8.64 -8.53 -7.24
N GLU A 151 -9.16 -8.96 -6.09
CA GLU A 151 -8.73 -10.18 -5.38
C GLU A 151 -9.03 -11.43 -6.20
N SER A 152 -10.27 -11.58 -6.71
CA SER A 152 -10.67 -12.76 -7.50
C SER A 152 -9.92 -12.93 -8.81
N ASN A 153 -9.43 -11.83 -9.40
CA ASN A 153 -8.59 -11.86 -10.60
C ASN A 153 -7.09 -11.86 -10.28
N GLN A 154 -6.71 -11.98 -9.01
CA GLN A 154 -5.32 -11.97 -8.55
C GLN A 154 -4.54 -10.74 -9.06
N LEU A 155 -5.25 -9.60 -9.17
CA LEU A 155 -4.68 -8.31 -9.57
C LEU A 155 -4.00 -7.60 -8.40
N SER A 156 -4.19 -8.10 -7.17
CA SER A 156 -3.43 -7.77 -5.97
C SER A 156 -3.10 -9.03 -5.18
N TRP A 157 -2.08 -8.97 -4.34
CA TRP A 157 -1.77 -10.03 -3.38
C TRP A 157 -2.64 -9.89 -2.14
N LEU A 158 -3.72 -10.66 -2.08
CA LEU A 158 -4.38 -11.14 -0.86
C LEU A 158 -4.90 -12.55 -1.14
#